data_AF-A0A9J6B0A8-F1
#
_entry.id   AF-A0A9J6B0A8-F1
#
_cell.length_a   1.000
_cell.length_b   1.000
_cell.length_c   1.000
_cell.angle_alpha   90.00
_cell.angle_beta   90.00
_cell.angle_gamma   90.00
#
_symmetry.space_group_name_H-M   'P 1'
#
loop_
_entity.id
_entity.type
_entity.pdbx_description
1 polymer ?
#
loop_
_entity_poly.entity_id
_entity_poly.type
_entity_poly.pdbx_seq_one_letter_code
_entity_poly.pdbx_strand_id
1 'polypeptide(L)'
;MARYLDTVSYTTTIYKYRMHYEIILSFTGCEFQHFYPANTKKVYNFSKLIIKRIIAPEEWGMSTLKELDYIHPEQKVAVKYNYWDYINGFNKVLLYENANRKHSWFIKICSNIFDKHIPNWFCKWWTLYGPSVKILPESYKKLYLEWVDISPKLITLQKENIFFEGISLIRISLSAENLLYKVLE
;
A
#
# COMPACT_ATOMS: atom_id res chain seq x y z
N MET A 1 6.91 -2.67 -17.21
CA MET A 1 6.06 -1.83 -16.33
C MET A 1 6.62 -0.41 -16.40
N ALA A 2 5.88 0.54 -16.98
CA ALA A 2 6.39 1.90 -17.21
C ALA A 2 6.41 2.69 -15.89
N ARG A 3 7.57 3.27 -15.57
CA ARG A 3 7.84 4.06 -14.36
C ARG A 3 7.49 5.52 -14.65
N TYR A 4 6.80 6.21 -13.75
CA TYR A 4 6.25 7.55 -14.01
C TYR A 4 7.01 8.65 -13.26
N LEU A 5 7.48 9.67 -14.01
CA LEU A 5 8.06 10.90 -13.49
C LEU A 5 6.96 11.91 -13.12
N ASP A 6 7.16 12.65 -12.04
CA ASP A 6 6.16 13.50 -11.35
C ASP A 6 5.53 14.66 -12.15
N THR A 7 5.98 14.93 -13.38
CA THR A 7 5.82 16.29 -13.96
C THR A 7 5.28 16.38 -15.37
N VAL A 8 4.64 15.34 -15.91
CA VAL A 8 4.03 15.50 -17.23
C VAL A 8 2.51 15.40 -17.14
N SER A 9 1.88 16.58 -17.18
CA SER A 9 0.50 16.74 -17.59
C SER A 9 0.39 16.26 -19.03
N TYR A 10 0.19 14.96 -19.23
CA TYR A 10 -0.06 14.44 -20.57
C TYR A 10 -1.49 14.79 -20.93
N THR A 11 -1.60 15.74 -21.87
CA THR A 11 -2.82 16.00 -22.60
C THR A 11 -3.29 14.70 -23.26
N THR A 12 -4.59 14.40 -23.10
CA THR A 12 -5.37 13.56 -24.01
C THR A 12 -4.97 12.09 -24.18
N THR A 13 -4.98 11.27 -23.11
CA THR A 13 -5.37 9.82 -23.19
C THR A 13 -5.47 9.17 -21.81
N ILE A 14 -6.66 8.68 -21.44
CA ILE A 14 -7.00 7.38 -20.78
C ILE A 14 -6.31 6.98 -19.44
N TYR A 15 -5.22 7.62 -19.02
CA TYR A 15 -4.46 7.29 -17.81
C TYR A 15 -4.65 8.35 -16.73
N LYS A 16 -5.24 7.96 -15.61
CA LYS A 16 -5.36 8.81 -14.42
C LYS A 16 -3.97 9.00 -13.79
N TYR A 17 -3.60 10.25 -13.46
CA TYR A 17 -2.27 10.61 -12.94
C TYR A 17 -2.07 10.14 -11.48
N ARG A 18 -0.82 9.97 -11.02
CA ARG A 18 -0.50 9.38 -9.69
C ARG A 18 -1.30 10.00 -8.54
N MET A 19 -1.37 11.32 -8.51
CA MET A 19 -2.08 12.06 -7.47
C MET A 19 -3.58 11.74 -7.43
N HIS A 20 -4.23 11.41 -8.56
CA HIS A 20 -5.60 10.88 -8.55
C HIS A 20 -5.73 9.62 -7.68
N TYR A 21 -4.79 8.67 -7.84
CA TYR A 21 -4.79 7.44 -7.05
C TYR A 21 -4.38 7.68 -5.58
N GLU A 22 -3.42 8.57 -5.32
CA GLU A 22 -3.07 8.98 -3.95
C GLU A 22 -4.27 9.60 -3.23
N ILE A 23 -5.06 10.42 -3.92
CA ILE A 23 -6.28 11.02 -3.38
C ILE A 23 -7.31 9.93 -3.08
N ILE A 24 -7.59 9.01 -4.01
CA ILE A 24 -8.51 7.89 -3.77
C ILE A 24 -8.09 7.10 -2.53
N LEU A 25 -6.81 6.73 -2.44
CA LEU A 25 -6.28 5.98 -1.30
C LEU A 25 -6.39 6.79 0.00
N SER A 26 -6.15 8.11 -0.07
CA SER A 26 -6.29 9.00 1.09
C SER A 26 -7.73 9.07 1.62
N PHE A 27 -8.72 9.15 0.72
CA PHE A 27 -10.14 9.16 1.10
C PHE A 27 -10.63 7.82 1.65
N THR A 28 -10.03 6.71 1.21
CA THR A 28 -10.50 5.35 1.55
C THR A 28 -9.84 4.76 2.80
N GLY A 29 -8.78 5.38 3.32
CA GLY A 29 -8.17 4.99 4.59
C GLY A 29 -6.64 4.84 4.57
N CYS A 30 -5.95 5.42 3.61
CA CYS A 30 -4.49 5.55 3.61
C CYS A 30 -4.07 6.97 3.99
N GLU A 31 -2.83 7.15 4.42
CA GLU A 31 -2.21 8.46 4.63
C GLU A 31 -0.84 8.47 3.97
N PHE A 32 -0.56 9.55 3.23
CA PHE A 32 0.71 9.76 2.54
C PHE A 32 1.49 10.88 3.23
N GLN A 33 2.76 10.63 3.50
CA GLN A 33 3.69 11.63 4.01
C GLN A 33 4.91 11.67 3.08
N HIS A 34 5.10 12.78 2.40
CA HIS A 34 6.19 12.96 1.45
C HIS A 34 7.30 13.82 2.05
N PHE A 35 8.55 13.37 1.93
CA PHE A 35 9.71 14.07 2.48
C PHE A 35 10.60 14.58 1.36
N TYR A 36 10.98 15.86 1.47
CA TYR A 36 11.79 16.56 0.48
C TYR A 36 13.24 16.69 0.97
N PRO A 37 14.22 16.63 0.06
CA PRO A 37 15.58 17.03 0.41
C PRO A 37 15.63 18.52 0.72
N ALA A 38 16.49 18.91 1.67
CA ALA A 38 16.60 20.29 2.18
C ALA A 38 16.76 21.36 1.08
N ASN A 39 17.30 20.97 -0.08
CA ASN A 39 17.65 21.90 -1.17
C ASN A 39 16.58 22.01 -2.29
N THR A 40 15.53 21.17 -2.32
CA THR A 40 14.53 21.22 -3.40
C THR A 40 13.15 20.72 -2.98
N LYS A 41 12.12 21.56 -3.12
CA LYS A 41 10.70 21.20 -2.88
C LYS A 41 10.02 20.47 -4.05
N LYS A 42 10.75 20.10 -5.11
CA LYS A 42 10.16 19.53 -6.34
C LYS A 42 10.29 18.00 -6.49
N VAL A 43 11.13 17.36 -5.68
CA VAL A 43 11.41 15.93 -5.82
C VAL A 43 11.33 15.25 -4.47
N TYR A 44 10.58 14.16 -4.37
CA TYR A 44 10.51 13.37 -3.15
C TYR A 44 11.81 12.58 -2.97
N ASN A 45 12.39 12.67 -1.77
CA ASN A 45 13.53 11.84 -1.39
C ASN A 45 13.00 10.46 -0.96
N PHE A 46 12.03 10.45 -0.06
CA PHE A 46 11.31 9.26 0.35
C PHE A 46 9.86 9.61 0.67
N SER A 47 8.99 8.62 0.56
CA SER A 47 7.57 8.75 0.86
C SER A 47 7.16 7.67 1.86
N LYS A 48 6.26 8.00 2.76
CA LYS A 48 5.66 7.05 3.69
C LYS A 48 4.19 6.86 3.35
N LEU A 49 3.77 5.61 3.22
CA LEU A 49 2.40 5.19 3.07
C LEU A 49 1.96 4.52 4.38
N ILE A 50 0.94 5.07 5.03
CA ILE A 50 0.33 4.50 6.23
C ILE A 50 -1.04 3.96 5.85
N ILE A 51 -1.21 2.65 5.86
CA ILE A 51 -2.46 1.96 5.56
C ILE A 51 -3.22 1.77 6.86
N LYS A 52 -4.29 2.55 7.06
CA LYS A 52 -5.15 2.47 8.26
C LYS A 52 -6.32 1.52 8.07
N ARG A 53 -6.82 1.40 6.84
CA ARG A 53 -7.96 0.54 6.48
C ARG A 53 -7.83 0.03 5.05
N ILE A 54 -8.24 -1.22 4.83
CA ILE A 54 -8.47 -1.81 3.50
C ILE A 54 -9.96 -2.07 3.35
N ILE A 55 -10.55 -1.66 2.22
CA ILE A 55 -11.98 -1.83 1.96
C ILE A 55 -12.21 -3.14 1.22
N ALA A 56 -13.03 -4.02 1.80
CA ALA A 56 -13.44 -5.25 1.15
C ALA A 56 -14.54 -5.01 0.09
N PRO A 57 -14.65 -5.85 -0.95
CA PRO A 57 -15.66 -5.68 -1.99
C PRO A 57 -17.07 -5.56 -1.43
N GLU A 58 -17.35 -6.29 -0.35
CA GLU A 58 -18.64 -6.32 0.35
C GLU A 58 -18.96 -5.00 1.06
N GLU A 59 -17.92 -4.23 1.43
CA GLU A 59 -18.05 -2.92 2.06
C GLU A 59 -18.16 -1.76 1.04
N TRP A 60 -17.88 -2.01 -0.25
CA TRP A 60 -17.90 -0.96 -1.29
C TRP A 60 -19.34 -0.54 -1.67
N GLY A 61 -20.28 -1.48 -1.60
CA GLY A 61 -21.69 -1.29 -1.92
C GLY A 61 -22.28 -2.48 -2.68
N MET A 62 -23.49 -2.32 -3.22
CA MET A 62 -24.20 -3.40 -3.95
C MET A 62 -23.48 -3.87 -5.23
N SER A 63 -22.53 -3.09 -5.76
CA SER A 63 -21.73 -3.45 -6.93
C SER A 63 -20.35 -2.79 -6.86
N THR A 64 -19.30 -3.51 -7.29
CA THR A 64 -17.94 -2.98 -7.44
C THR A 64 -17.82 -1.94 -8.57
N LEU A 65 -18.82 -1.90 -9.45
CA LEU A 65 -18.96 -0.88 -10.50
C LEU A 65 -19.62 0.40 -10.00
N LYS A 66 -20.13 0.42 -8.76
CA LYS A 66 -20.69 1.63 -8.18
C LYS A 66 -19.59 2.69 -8.12
N GLU A 67 -19.86 3.81 -8.79
CA GLU A 67 -19.01 4.98 -8.77
C GLU A 67 -19.23 5.73 -7.45
N LEU A 68 -18.14 6.03 -6.77
CA LEU A 68 -18.06 7.00 -5.70
C LEU A 68 -17.41 8.28 -6.25
N ASP A 69 -17.71 9.39 -5.63
CA ASP A 69 -17.14 10.69 -5.96
C ASP A 69 -16.23 11.20 -4.84
N TYR A 70 -15.18 11.92 -5.23
CA TYR A 70 -14.39 12.72 -4.31
C TYR A 70 -14.21 14.12 -4.91
N ILE A 71 -14.07 15.11 -4.03
CA ILE A 71 -13.78 16.48 -4.45
C ILE A 71 -12.26 16.63 -4.54
N HIS A 72 -11.75 16.95 -5.73
CA HIS A 72 -10.33 17.17 -5.92
C HIS A 72 -9.84 18.33 -5.03
N PRO A 73 -8.81 18.14 -4.19
CA PRO A 73 -8.41 19.14 -3.19
C PRO A 73 -8.00 20.48 -3.82
N GLU A 74 -7.30 20.45 -4.96
CA GLU A 74 -6.84 21.65 -5.68
C GLU A 74 -7.89 22.18 -6.67
N GLN A 75 -8.33 21.35 -7.63
CA GLN A 75 -9.24 21.74 -8.70
C GLN A 75 -10.70 21.97 -8.23
N LYS A 76 -11.08 21.48 -7.03
CA LYS A 76 -12.45 21.54 -6.49
C LYS A 76 -13.54 20.93 -7.39
N VAL A 77 -13.16 20.05 -8.31
CA VAL A 77 -14.08 19.31 -9.19
C VAL A 77 -14.40 17.93 -8.57
N ALA A 78 -15.64 17.49 -8.70
CA ALA A 78 -16.05 16.14 -8.35
C ALA A 78 -15.52 15.14 -9.38
N VAL A 79 -14.70 14.19 -8.92
CA VAL A 79 -14.12 13.14 -9.76
C VAL A 79 -14.68 11.80 -9.32
N LYS A 80 -15.13 11.01 -10.30
CA LYS A 80 -15.68 9.68 -10.06
C LYS A 80 -14.62 8.58 -10.10
N TYR A 81 -14.78 7.58 -9.25
CA TYR A 81 -13.93 6.40 -9.17
C TYR A 81 -14.73 5.18 -8.73
N ASN A 82 -14.30 3.99 -9.14
CA ASN A 82 -14.92 2.72 -8.74
C ASN A 82 -13.95 1.86 -7.92
N TYR A 83 -14.39 0.65 -7.54
CA TYR A 83 -13.57 -0.24 -6.71
C TYR A 83 -12.26 -0.67 -7.41
N TRP A 84 -12.30 -0.83 -8.73
CA TRP A 84 -11.13 -1.21 -9.51
C TRP A 84 -10.11 -0.07 -9.57
N ASP A 85 -10.55 1.19 -9.61
CA ASP A 85 -9.65 2.34 -9.48
C ASP A 85 -8.94 2.36 -8.13
N TYR A 86 -9.66 2.02 -7.05
CA TYR A 86 -9.09 1.89 -5.70
C TYR A 86 -8.03 0.79 -5.64
N ILE A 87 -8.32 -0.42 -6.15
CA ILE A 87 -7.32 -1.51 -6.22
C ILE A 87 -6.13 -1.11 -7.09
N ASN A 88 -6.38 -0.48 -8.24
CA ASN A 88 -5.33 -0.01 -9.13
C ASN A 88 -4.44 1.06 -8.47
N GLY A 89 -4.97 1.83 -7.52
CA GLY A 89 -4.21 2.81 -6.78
C GLY A 89 -3.02 2.21 -6.03
N PHE A 90 -3.21 1.05 -5.39
CA PHE A 90 -2.12 0.36 -4.69
C PHE A 90 -0.96 -0.02 -5.61
N ASN A 91 -1.27 -0.43 -6.84
CA ASN A 91 -0.24 -0.78 -7.82
C ASN A 91 0.40 0.44 -8.48
N LYS A 92 -0.33 1.54 -8.65
CA LYS A 92 0.13 2.69 -9.44
C LYS A 92 0.87 3.74 -8.61
N VAL A 93 0.51 3.92 -7.34
CA VAL A 93 1.12 4.95 -6.49
C VAL A 93 2.57 4.61 -6.14
N LEU A 94 2.85 3.33 -5.83
CA LEU A 94 4.19 2.89 -5.46
C LEU A 94 5.18 2.83 -6.64
N LEU A 95 4.71 2.99 -7.89
CA LEU A 95 5.57 3.04 -9.08
C LEU A 95 6.24 4.40 -9.29
N TYR A 96 6.03 5.35 -8.37
CA TYR A 96 6.76 6.60 -8.40
C TYR A 96 8.25 6.36 -8.21
N GLU A 97 9.04 6.88 -9.14
CA GLU A 97 10.50 6.90 -9.07
C GLU A 97 10.97 8.32 -9.39
N ASN A 98 11.88 8.85 -8.57
CA ASN A 98 12.48 10.14 -8.90
C ASN A 98 13.44 10.02 -10.09
N ALA A 99 13.77 11.14 -10.75
CA ALA A 99 14.68 11.14 -11.90
C ALA A 99 16.04 10.48 -11.60
N ASN A 100 16.45 10.46 -10.33
CA ASN A 100 17.71 9.91 -9.88
C ASN A 100 17.62 8.43 -9.46
N ARG A 101 16.44 7.79 -9.55
CA ARG A 101 16.18 6.41 -9.09
C ARG A 101 16.57 6.12 -7.64
N LYS A 102 16.46 7.15 -6.79
CA LYS A 102 16.78 7.09 -5.36
C LYS A 102 15.55 7.24 -4.47
N HIS A 103 14.36 7.28 -5.06
CA HIS A 103 13.14 7.37 -4.27
C HIS A 103 12.91 6.05 -3.53
N SER A 104 12.45 6.13 -2.29
CA SER A 104 12.11 4.95 -1.50
C SER A 104 10.75 5.13 -0.84
N TRP A 105 9.97 4.05 -0.86
CA TRP A 105 8.70 3.97 -0.18
C TRP A 105 8.85 3.24 1.15
N PHE A 106 8.27 3.82 2.19
CA PHE A 106 8.12 3.22 3.50
C PHE A 106 6.65 2.91 3.74
N ILE A 107 6.31 1.64 3.93
CA ILE A 107 4.93 1.23 4.14
C ILE A 107 4.74 0.83 5.60
N LYS A 108 3.78 1.48 6.27
CA LYS A 108 3.28 1.11 7.59
C LYS A 108 1.85 0.62 7.45
N ILE A 109 1.55 -0.52 8.04
CA ILE A 109 0.19 -1.01 8.21
C ILE A 109 -0.21 -0.76 9.66
N CYS A 110 -1.45 -0.33 9.92
CA CYS A 110 -2.00 -0.21 11.28
C CYS A 110 -2.68 -1.51 11.71
N SER A 111 -2.67 -1.83 13.01
CA SER A 111 -3.25 -3.08 13.54
C SER A 111 -4.75 -3.19 13.26
N ASN A 112 -5.44 -2.05 13.19
CA ASN A 112 -6.88 -1.95 12.97
C ASN A 112 -7.33 -2.58 11.64
N ILE A 113 -6.43 -2.82 10.69
CA ILE A 113 -6.79 -3.53 9.46
C ILE A 113 -7.23 -4.97 9.71
N PHE A 114 -6.76 -5.57 10.80
CA PHE A 114 -7.06 -6.96 11.16
C PHE A 114 -8.38 -7.14 11.91
N ASP A 115 -9.03 -6.04 12.31
CA ASP A 115 -10.33 -6.08 12.95
C ASP A 115 -11.44 -6.45 11.95
N LYS A 116 -11.14 -6.35 10.64
CA LYS A 116 -12.02 -6.68 9.54
C LYS A 116 -11.41 -7.75 8.64
N HIS A 117 -12.27 -8.33 7.81
CA HIS A 117 -11.84 -9.27 6.78
C HIS A 117 -10.92 -8.59 5.76
N ILE A 118 -9.71 -9.12 5.58
CA ILE A 118 -8.75 -8.61 4.61
C ILE A 118 -9.04 -9.23 3.24
N PRO A 119 -9.21 -8.43 2.17
CA PRO A 119 -9.48 -8.95 0.85
C PRO A 119 -8.34 -9.80 0.29
N ASN A 120 -8.69 -10.89 -0.40
CA ASN A 120 -7.74 -11.79 -1.03
C ASN A 120 -6.79 -11.09 -2.02
N TRP A 121 -7.26 -10.07 -2.74
CA TRP A 121 -6.42 -9.31 -3.66
C TRP A 121 -5.31 -8.56 -2.92
N PHE A 122 -5.59 -8.05 -1.71
CA PHE A 122 -4.62 -7.31 -0.90
C PHE A 122 -3.56 -8.25 -0.35
N CYS A 123 -3.95 -9.44 0.12
CA CYS A 123 -3.00 -10.47 0.54
C CYS A 123 -2.06 -10.87 -0.60
N LYS A 124 -2.60 -11.12 -1.81
CA LYS A 124 -1.79 -11.42 -3.00
C LYS A 124 -0.84 -10.27 -3.36
N TRP A 125 -1.34 -9.04 -3.31
CA TRP A 125 -0.53 -7.85 -3.54
C TRP A 125 0.60 -7.72 -2.51
N TRP A 126 0.32 -7.95 -1.23
CA TRP A 126 1.33 -7.90 -0.17
C TRP A 126 2.38 -9.00 -0.29
N THR A 127 2.02 -10.20 -0.74
CA THR A 127 3.02 -11.25 -1.02
C THR A 127 3.98 -10.85 -2.15
N LEU A 128 3.52 -10.06 -3.12
CA LEU A 128 4.33 -9.63 -4.26
C LEU A 128 5.21 -8.40 -3.97
N TYR A 129 4.65 -7.40 -3.27
CA TYR A 129 5.30 -6.10 -3.07
C TYR A 129 5.72 -5.83 -1.62
N GLY A 130 5.24 -6.64 -0.68
CA GLY A 130 5.61 -6.54 0.73
C GLY A 130 7.04 -6.99 1.01
N PRO A 131 7.54 -6.73 2.22
CA PRO A 131 8.87 -7.16 2.62
C PRO A 131 8.98 -8.68 2.64
N SER A 132 10.10 -9.20 2.12
CA SER A 132 10.39 -10.64 2.18
C SER A 132 11.06 -10.99 3.50
N VAL A 133 10.76 -12.16 4.07
CA VAL A 133 11.50 -12.69 5.23
C VAL A 133 13.01 -12.75 4.98
N LYS A 134 13.41 -12.89 3.70
CA LYS A 134 14.82 -12.94 3.26
C LYS A 134 15.60 -11.66 3.56
N ILE A 135 14.94 -10.51 3.69
CA ILE A 135 15.61 -9.24 3.98
C ILE A 135 15.83 -9.00 5.48
N LEU A 136 15.25 -9.85 6.35
CA LEU A 136 15.45 -9.74 7.80
C LEU A 136 16.86 -10.20 8.18
N PRO A 137 17.56 -9.50 9.09
CA PRO A 137 18.80 -10.00 9.67
C PRO A 137 18.57 -11.34 10.37
N GLU A 138 19.56 -12.22 10.37
CA GLU A 138 19.41 -13.62 10.81
C GLU A 138 18.89 -13.75 12.25
N SER A 139 19.27 -12.82 13.13
CA SER A 139 18.77 -12.72 14.51
C SER A 139 17.24 -12.54 14.58
N TYR A 140 16.68 -11.67 13.73
CA TYR A 140 15.24 -11.42 13.65
C TYR A 140 14.51 -12.53 12.89
N LYS A 141 15.16 -13.12 11.89
CA LYS A 141 14.60 -14.20 11.10
C LYS A 141 14.34 -15.45 11.94
N LYS A 142 15.27 -15.82 12.83
CA LYS A 142 15.06 -16.93 13.77
C LYS A 142 13.87 -16.70 14.69
N LEU A 143 13.79 -15.50 15.28
CA LEU A 143 12.66 -15.10 16.13
C LEU A 143 11.33 -15.12 15.37
N TYR A 144 11.34 -14.73 14.10
CA TYR A 144 10.16 -14.80 13.25
C TYR A 144 9.68 -16.23 13.03
N LEU A 145 10.58 -17.14 12.65
CA LEU A 145 10.21 -18.54 12.41
C LEU A 145 9.63 -19.19 13.68
N GLU A 146 10.28 -18.97 14.82
CA GLU A 146 9.79 -19.44 16.13
C GLU A 146 8.40 -18.85 16.46
N TRP A 147 8.19 -17.55 16.21
CA TRP A 147 6.89 -16.90 16.44
C TRP A 147 5.78 -17.44 15.53
N VAL A 148 6.08 -17.71 14.26
CA VAL A 148 5.12 -18.27 13.30
C VAL A 148 4.62 -19.64 13.79
N ASP A 149 5.53 -20.48 14.26
CA ASP A 149 5.23 -21.84 14.70
C ASP A 149 4.40 -21.90 15.99
N ILE A 150 4.51 -20.90 16.86
CA ILE A 150 3.79 -20.86 18.15
C ILE A 150 2.52 -20.02 18.12
N SER A 151 2.30 -19.20 17.09
CA SER A 151 1.22 -18.21 17.06
C SER A 151 -0.15 -18.88 16.81
N PRO A 152 -1.06 -18.94 17.80
CA PRO A 152 -2.31 -19.67 17.66
C PRO A 152 -3.20 -19.13 16.54
N LYS A 153 -3.19 -17.81 16.34
CA LYS A 153 -3.93 -17.14 15.25
C LYS A 153 -3.37 -17.50 13.87
N LEU A 154 -2.04 -17.63 13.72
CA LEU A 154 -1.45 -18.01 12.45
C LEU A 154 -1.70 -19.49 12.14
N ILE A 155 -1.64 -20.36 13.16
CA ILE A 155 -1.97 -21.78 13.03
C ILE A 155 -3.42 -21.95 12.55
N THR A 156 -4.37 -21.16 13.08
CA THR A 156 -5.77 -21.18 12.61
C THR A 156 -5.89 -20.70 11.16
N LEU A 157 -5.25 -19.60 10.80
CA LEU A 157 -5.26 -19.08 9.42
C LEU A 157 -4.62 -20.04 8.42
N GLN A 158 -3.57 -20.77 8.83
CA GLN A 158 -2.93 -21.82 8.03
C GLN A 158 -3.88 -22.99 7.79
N LYS A 159 -4.61 -23.42 8.83
CA LYS A 159 -5.63 -24.47 8.73
C LYS A 159 -6.82 -24.08 7.84
N GLU A 160 -7.18 -22.81 7.83
CA GLU A 160 -8.24 -22.26 6.98
C GLU A 160 -7.79 -22.07 5.50
N ASN A 161 -6.53 -22.36 5.17
CA ASN A 161 -5.92 -22.20 3.85
C ASN A 161 -6.01 -20.75 3.32
N ILE A 162 -6.12 -19.78 4.23
CA ILE A 162 -6.19 -18.34 3.92
C ILE A 162 -4.75 -17.82 3.89
N PHE A 163 -4.24 -17.54 2.67
CA PHE A 163 -2.97 -16.87 2.33
C PHE A 163 -2.08 -16.48 3.53
N PHE A 164 -1.50 -17.51 4.14
CA PHE A 164 -0.75 -17.45 5.40
C PHE A 164 0.53 -16.61 5.28
N GLU A 165 1.21 -16.70 4.13
CA GLU A 165 2.43 -15.95 3.87
C GLU A 165 2.19 -14.44 3.85
N GLY A 166 1.12 -13.98 3.19
CA GLY A 166 0.78 -12.56 3.14
C GLY A 166 0.45 -12.00 4.52
N ILE A 167 -0.43 -12.66 5.27
CA ILE A 167 -0.88 -12.18 6.59
C ILE A 167 0.22 -12.25 7.65
N SER A 168 1.06 -13.30 7.65
CA SER A 168 2.19 -13.40 8.57
C SER A 168 3.22 -12.29 8.33
N LEU A 169 3.51 -11.95 7.07
CA LEU A 169 4.38 -10.83 6.70
C LEU A 169 3.82 -9.46 7.11
N ILE A 170 2.51 -9.26 6.97
CA ILE A 170 1.84 -8.04 7.45
C ILE A 170 2.00 -7.92 8.97
N ARG A 171 1.85 -9.01 9.72
CA ARG A 171 1.97 -9.00 11.19
C ARG A 171 3.37 -8.73 11.71
N ILE A 172 4.42 -9.21 11.05
CA ILE A 172 5.81 -8.83 11.38
C ILE A 172 5.99 -7.32 11.28
N SER A 173 5.47 -6.74 10.19
CA SER A 173 5.59 -5.31 9.90
C SER A 173 4.90 -4.43 10.95
N LEU A 174 4.00 -5.02 11.74
CA LEU A 174 3.30 -4.39 12.86
C LEU A 174 3.98 -4.60 14.21
N SER A 175 4.52 -5.79 14.48
CA SER A 175 5.24 -6.08 15.72
C SER A 175 6.62 -5.41 15.76
N ALA A 176 7.22 -5.15 14.59
CA ALA A 176 8.40 -4.33 14.46
C ALA A 176 7.98 -2.86 14.29
N GLU A 177 7.52 -2.21 15.36
CA GLU A 177 7.11 -0.79 15.34
C GLU A 177 8.19 0.18 14.82
N ASN A 178 9.43 -0.30 14.60
CA ASN A 178 10.58 0.48 14.15
C ASN A 178 11.23 0.03 12.82
N LEU A 179 10.72 -0.97 12.09
CA LEU A 179 11.33 -1.37 10.81
C LEU A 179 10.64 -0.69 9.63
N LEU A 180 11.21 0.46 9.25
CA LEU A 180 10.97 1.15 8.00
C LEU A 180 11.48 0.29 6.83
N TYR A 181 10.60 -0.49 6.20
CA TYR A 181 10.98 -1.30 5.04
C TYR A 181 11.06 -0.44 3.78
N LYS A 182 12.24 -0.41 3.16
CA LYS A 182 12.49 0.14 1.82
C LYS A 182 11.90 -0.82 0.79
N VAL A 183 10.80 -0.44 0.16
CA VAL A 183 10.23 -1.20 -0.96
C VAL A 183 10.80 -0.61 -2.26
N LEU A 184 11.47 -1.48 -3.03
CA LEU A 184 12.11 -1.30 -4.36
C LEU A 184 13.61 -0.95 -4.36
N GLU A 185 14.43 -1.94 -4.74
CA GLU A 185 15.70 -1.78 -5.47
C GLU A 185 15.51 -2.24 -6.92
#